data_AF-A0A930T1C9-F1
#
_entry.id   AF-A0A930T1C9-F1
#
_cell.length_a   1.000
_cell.length_b   1.000
_cell.length_c   1.000
_cell.angle_alpha   90.00
_cell.angle_beta   90.00
_cell.angle_gamma   90.00
#
_symmetry.space_group_name_H-M   'P 1'
#
loop_
_entity.id
_entity.type
_entity.pdbx_description
1 polymer ?
#
loop_
_entity_poly.entity_id
_entity_poly.type
_entity_poly.pdbx_seq_one_letter_code
_entity_poly.pdbx_strand_id
1 'polypeptide(L)'
;MSKWLCMERCGACCHLDPSDRPDLDVYLQPDELELYLSMVGEDGWCINYSHEMRKCNIYEDRPRFCRVKPDTFHQMYGVIEEDFNDFAVDCCFQQIDGVYGEDSPEYSNYLSATNDEE
;
A
#
# COMPACT_ATOMS: atom_id res chain seq x y z
N MET A 1 -3.70 -2.84 20.33
CA MET A 1 -3.73 -2.07 19.08
C MET A 1 -2.64 -2.63 18.20
N SER A 2 -3.00 -3.15 17.04
CA SER A 2 -2.01 -3.63 16.07
C SER A 2 -1.17 -2.45 15.62
N LYS A 3 0.16 -2.62 15.54
CA LYS A 3 1.03 -1.61 14.94
C LYS A 3 1.16 -1.89 13.47
N TRP A 4 1.02 -0.86 12.65
CA TRP A 4 1.26 -1.02 11.23
C TRP A 4 2.74 -1.32 10.97
N LEU A 5 2.99 -2.27 10.07
CA LEU A 5 4.30 -2.53 9.53
C LEU A 5 4.24 -2.86 8.03
N CYS A 6 5.33 -2.59 7.32
CA CYS A 6 5.52 -3.10 5.96
C CYS A 6 6.23 -4.45 6.03
N MET A 7 5.65 -5.49 5.44
CA MET A 7 6.30 -6.80 5.35
C MET A 7 7.22 -6.90 4.13
N GLU A 8 8.34 -7.62 4.30
CA GLU A 8 9.15 -8.03 3.15
C GLU A 8 8.41 -9.05 2.30
N ARG A 9 8.66 -9.02 0.98
CA ARG A 9 8.15 -9.98 -0.01
C ARG A 9 6.62 -10.06 -0.15
N CYS A 10 5.89 -9.08 0.38
CA CYS A 10 4.46 -8.89 0.13
C CYS A 10 4.24 -8.27 -1.26
N GLY A 11 4.52 -6.97 -1.42
CA GLY A 11 4.41 -6.28 -2.71
C GLY A 11 2.99 -5.88 -3.13
N ALA A 12 1.94 -6.25 -2.39
CA ALA A 12 0.55 -5.95 -2.75
C ALA A 12 0.27 -4.46 -3.01
N CYS A 13 0.92 -3.56 -2.26
CA CYS A 13 0.79 -2.11 -2.44
C CYS A 13 1.34 -1.60 -3.79
N CYS A 14 2.11 -2.40 -4.52
CA CYS A 14 2.61 -2.09 -5.86
C CYS A 14 1.66 -2.54 -6.98
N HIS A 15 0.54 -3.19 -6.67
CA HIS A 15 -0.57 -3.33 -7.61
C HIS A 15 -1.34 -2.02 -7.62
N LEU A 16 -1.19 -1.25 -8.70
CA LEU A 16 -1.62 0.14 -8.82
C LEU A 16 -2.77 0.32 -9.82
N ASP A 17 -3.44 -0.75 -10.24
CA ASP A 17 -4.50 -0.70 -11.25
C ASP A 17 -5.56 0.38 -10.90
N PRO A 18 -5.73 1.43 -11.72
CA PRO A 18 -6.73 2.46 -11.50
C PRO A 18 -8.17 1.95 -11.52
N SER A 19 -8.46 0.81 -12.17
CA SER A 19 -9.83 0.25 -12.16
C SER A 19 -10.27 -0.18 -10.77
N ASP A 20 -9.33 -0.56 -9.92
CA ASP A 20 -9.57 -0.96 -8.53
C ASP A 20 -9.63 0.26 -7.58
N ARG A 21 -9.29 1.46 -8.09
CA ARG A 21 -9.17 2.70 -7.32
C ARG A 21 -9.82 3.89 -8.05
N PRO A 22 -11.15 3.89 -8.22
CA PRO A 22 -11.85 4.92 -8.99
C PRO A 22 -11.72 6.33 -8.40
N ASP A 23 -11.44 6.45 -7.10
CA ASP A 23 -11.42 7.73 -6.37
C ASP A 23 -9.98 8.29 -6.16
N LEU A 24 -9.01 7.92 -7.00
CA LEU A 24 -7.61 8.38 -6.89
C LEU A 24 -7.48 9.91 -6.85
N ASP A 25 -8.31 10.63 -7.61
CA ASP A 25 -8.33 12.09 -7.69
C ASP A 25 -8.88 12.78 -6.43
N VAL A 26 -9.50 12.02 -5.52
CA VAL A 26 -10.01 12.54 -4.24
C VAL A 26 -8.88 12.76 -3.23
N TYR A 27 -7.82 11.93 -3.27
CA TYR A 27 -6.76 11.93 -2.26
C TYR A 27 -5.35 12.15 -2.82
N LEU A 28 -5.19 12.18 -4.15
CA LEU A 28 -3.95 12.58 -4.82
C LEU A 28 -4.06 13.99 -5.38
N GLN A 29 -2.99 14.77 -5.25
CA GLN A 29 -2.90 16.04 -5.99
C GLN A 29 -2.75 15.78 -7.50
N PRO A 30 -3.10 16.73 -8.38
CA PRO A 30 -3.06 16.49 -9.84
C PRO A 30 -1.68 16.04 -10.37
N ASP A 31 -0.59 16.59 -9.85
CA ASP A 31 0.78 16.20 -10.17
C ASP A 31 1.14 14.81 -9.65
N GLU A 32 0.64 14.44 -8.47
CA GLU A 32 0.78 13.10 -7.91
C GLU A 32 -0.02 12.06 -8.67
N LEU A 33 -1.22 12.41 -9.15
CA LEU A 33 -2.05 11.54 -9.97
C LEU A 33 -1.38 11.27 -11.32
N GLU A 34 -0.81 12.30 -11.96
CA GLU A 34 -0.03 12.14 -13.18
C GLU A 34 1.17 11.21 -12.94
N LEU A 35 1.91 11.42 -11.84
CA LEU A 35 3.02 10.56 -11.46
C LEU A 35 2.55 9.12 -11.19
N TYR A 36 1.48 8.94 -10.43
CA TYR A 36 0.88 7.63 -10.15
C TYR A 36 0.59 6.87 -11.44
N LEU A 37 -0.16 7.49 -12.36
CA LEU A 37 -0.55 6.88 -13.63
C LEU A 37 0.66 6.56 -14.51
N SER A 38 1.70 7.41 -14.49
CA SER A 38 2.94 7.14 -15.23
C SER A 38 3.71 5.92 -14.71
N MET A 39 3.45 5.50 -13.47
CA MET A 39 4.09 4.36 -12.84
C MET A 39 3.31 3.05 -13.02
N VAL A 40 2.07 3.08 -13.53
CA VAL A 40 1.25 1.88 -13.76
C VAL A 40 1.64 1.23 -15.08
N GLY A 41 2.04 -0.04 -15.03
CA GLY A 41 2.29 -0.88 -16.19
C GLY A 41 1.00 -1.37 -16.86
N GLU A 42 1.12 -1.97 -18.05
CA GLU A 42 -0.03 -2.51 -18.80
C GLU A 42 -0.78 -3.62 -18.04
N ASP A 43 -0.14 -4.26 -17.07
CA ASP A 43 -0.67 -5.32 -16.21
C ASP A 43 -1.21 -4.81 -14.87
N GLY A 44 -1.31 -3.48 -14.68
CA GLY A 44 -1.75 -2.86 -13.44
C GLY A 44 -0.68 -2.78 -12.36
N TRP A 45 0.51 -3.38 -12.56
CA TRP A 45 1.59 -3.34 -11.59
C TRP A 45 2.48 -2.12 -11.78
N CYS A 46 3.06 -1.63 -10.68
CA CYS A 46 4.04 -0.56 -10.73
C CYS A 46 5.27 -0.99 -11.57
N ILE A 47 5.66 -0.18 -12.56
CA ILE A 47 6.82 -0.45 -13.42
C ILE A 47 8.16 -0.57 -12.64
N ASN A 48 8.20 -0.07 -11.41
CA ASN A 48 9.37 -0.15 -10.53
C ASN A 48 9.33 -1.38 -9.60
N TYR A 49 8.29 -2.21 -9.66
CA TYR A 49 8.18 -3.40 -8.83
C TYR A 49 8.91 -4.59 -9.47
N SER A 50 9.82 -5.20 -8.71
CA SER A 50 10.45 -6.46 -9.10
C SER A 50 9.57 -7.63 -8.63
N HIS A 51 8.90 -8.31 -9.58
CA HIS A 51 8.10 -9.49 -9.26
C HIS A 51 8.95 -10.67 -8.76
N GLU A 52 10.18 -10.81 -9.27
CA GLU A 52 11.11 -11.86 -8.86
C GLU A 52 11.54 -11.68 -7.39
N MET A 53 11.98 -10.47 -7.04
CA MET A 53 12.45 -10.17 -5.69
C MET A 53 11.32 -9.80 -4.72
N ARG A 54 10.14 -9.49 -5.26
CA ARG A 54 8.99 -8.93 -4.55
C ARG A 54 9.33 -7.68 -3.75
N LYS A 55 10.03 -6.75 -4.39
CA LYS A 55 10.52 -5.49 -3.80
C LYS A 55 10.37 -4.33 -4.78
N CYS A 56 10.23 -3.13 -4.24
CA CYS A 56 10.25 -1.89 -5.01
C CYS A 56 11.72 -1.51 -5.30
N ASN A 57 12.08 -1.31 -6.57
CA ASN A 57 13.44 -0.97 -6.98
C ASN A 57 13.84 0.48 -6.63
N ILE A 58 12.86 1.34 -6.33
CA ILE A 58 13.06 2.74 -5.95
C ILE A 58 12.65 2.99 -4.49
N TYR A 59 12.85 2.02 -3.59
CA TYR A 59 12.30 2.05 -2.22
C TYR A 59 12.58 3.36 -1.46
N GLU A 60 13.81 3.88 -1.59
CA GLU A 60 14.27 5.13 -0.99
C GLU A 60 13.70 6.38 -1.67
N ASP A 61 13.43 6.31 -2.98
CA ASP A 61 12.94 7.41 -3.81
C ASP A 61 11.41 7.34 -4.04
N ARG A 62 10.70 6.50 -3.28
CA ARG A 62 9.26 6.33 -3.42
C ARG A 62 8.53 7.67 -3.33
N PRO A 63 7.55 7.92 -4.22
CA PRO A 63 6.69 9.10 -4.13
C PRO A 63 5.87 9.07 -2.85
N ARG A 64 5.31 10.22 -2.47
CA ARG A 64 4.57 10.40 -1.21
C ARG A 64 3.46 9.37 -1.04
N PHE A 65 2.62 9.18 -2.06
CA PHE A 65 1.50 8.22 -2.04
C PHE A 65 1.92 6.75 -1.85
N CYS A 66 3.18 6.39 -2.10
CA CYS A 66 3.70 5.05 -1.83
C CYS A 66 4.26 4.88 -0.39
N ARG A 67 4.22 5.94 0.44
CA ARG A 67 4.76 5.94 1.80
C ARG A 67 3.65 5.90 2.83
N VAL A 68 3.51 4.75 3.47
CA VAL A 68 2.59 4.59 4.60
C VAL A 68 3.26 5.17 5.85
N LYS A 69 2.92 6.42 6.14
CA LYS A 69 3.39 7.20 7.29
C LYS A 69 2.26 8.08 7.81
N PRO A 70 2.26 8.44 9.12
CA PRO A 70 1.20 9.26 9.70
C PRO A 70 0.96 10.58 8.97
N ASP A 71 2.03 11.29 8.60
CA ASP A 71 1.96 12.58 7.90
C ASP A 71 1.35 12.46 6.50
N THR A 72 1.76 11.45 5.73
CA THR A 72 1.19 11.17 4.41
C THR A 72 -0.31 10.85 4.51
N PHE A 73 -0.69 9.97 5.45
CA PHE A 73 -2.08 9.52 5.61
C PHE A 73 -2.98 10.62 6.15
N HIS A 74 -2.47 11.49 7.01
CA HIS A 74 -3.17 12.70 7.42
C HIS A 74 -3.48 13.60 6.23
N GLN A 75 -2.50 13.82 5.34
CA GLN A 75 -2.69 14.67 4.16
C GLN A 75 -3.62 14.06 3.11
N MET A 76 -3.56 12.74 2.90
CA MET A 76 -4.38 12.04 1.90
C MET A 76 -5.81 11.79 2.36
N TYR A 77 -5.98 11.41 3.62
CA TYR A 77 -7.24 10.84 4.13
C TYR A 77 -7.80 11.58 5.35
N GLY A 78 -7.07 12.56 5.91
CA GLY A 78 -7.47 13.26 7.14
C GLY A 78 -7.35 12.39 8.40
N VAL A 79 -6.70 11.23 8.33
CA VAL A 79 -6.51 10.31 9.45
C VAL A 79 -5.61 10.96 10.50
N ILE A 80 -6.02 10.93 11.77
CA ILE A 80 -5.20 11.42 12.89
C ILE A 80 -4.17 10.37 13.30
N GLU A 81 -3.08 10.79 13.94
CA GLU A 81 -1.98 9.90 14.32
C GLU A 81 -2.41 8.74 15.23
N GLU A 82 -3.40 8.97 16.10
CA GLU A 82 -3.97 7.96 17.00
C GLU A 82 -4.64 6.80 16.24
N ASP A 83 -5.29 7.11 15.11
CA ASP A 83 -6.02 6.13 14.28
C ASP A 83 -5.15 5.56 13.14
N PHE A 84 -3.93 6.08 12.95
CA PHE A 84 -3.08 5.74 11.82
C PHE A 84 -2.79 4.24 11.72
N ASN A 85 -2.44 3.60 12.84
CA ASN A 85 -2.05 2.19 12.81
C ASN A 85 -3.21 1.30 12.39
N ASP A 86 -4.38 1.47 13.00
CA ASP A 86 -5.56 0.67 12.69
C ASP A 86 -5.99 0.90 11.23
N PHE A 87 -6.05 2.16 10.79
CA PHE A 87 -6.41 2.49 9.41
C PHE A 87 -5.42 1.92 8.38
N ALA A 88 -4.12 2.04 8.64
CA ALA A 88 -3.09 1.55 7.72
C ALA A 88 -3.04 0.02 7.68
N VAL A 89 -3.29 -0.66 8.81
CA VAL A 89 -3.40 -2.13 8.88
C VAL A 89 -4.59 -2.61 8.06
N ASP A 90 -5.76 -1.98 8.22
CA ASP A 90 -6.95 -2.29 7.44
C ASP A 90 -6.72 -2.10 5.94
N CYS A 91 -6.09 -0.99 5.54
CA CYS A 91 -5.71 -0.74 4.14
C CYS A 91 -4.81 -1.86 3.59
N CYS A 92 -3.84 -2.33 4.39
CA CYS A 92 -2.96 -3.41 3.98
C CYS A 92 -3.69 -4.75 3.86
N PHE A 93 -4.61 -5.08 4.78
CA PHE A 93 -5.42 -6.30 4.67
C PHE A 93 -6.28 -6.29 3.41
N GLN A 94 -7.02 -5.20 3.16
CA GLN A 94 -7.87 -5.07 1.98
C GLN A 94 -7.06 -5.19 0.68
N GLN A 95 -5.89 -4.54 0.63
CA GLN A 95 -5.04 -4.60 -0.55
C GLN A 95 -4.42 -5.99 -0.75
N ILE A 96 -4.00 -6.67 0.32
CA ILE A 96 -3.46 -8.03 0.23
C ILE A 96 -4.55 -9.02 -0.22
N ASP A 97 -5.75 -8.92 0.34
CA ASP A 97 -6.89 -9.75 -0.05
C ASP A 97 -7.27 -9.51 -1.51
N GLY A 98 -7.40 -8.25 -1.94
CA GLY A 98 -7.73 -7.93 -3.34
C GLY A 98 -6.71 -8.46 -4.36
N VAL A 99 -5.43 -8.55 -3.99
CA VAL A 99 -4.35 -8.98 -4.90
C VAL A 99 -4.07 -10.48 -4.83
N TYR A 100 -4.06 -11.05 -3.63
CA TYR A 100 -3.63 -12.43 -3.38
C TYR A 100 -4.73 -13.34 -2.80
N GLY A 101 -5.78 -12.76 -2.23
CA GLY A 101 -6.86 -13.45 -1.53
C GLY A 101 -6.60 -13.68 -0.04
N GLU A 102 -7.69 -13.80 0.74
CA GLU A 102 -7.69 -14.06 2.18
C GLU A 102 -6.95 -15.37 2.59
N ASP A 103 -6.98 -16.39 1.72
CA ASP A 103 -6.30 -17.67 1.94
C ASP A 103 -4.79 -17.65 1.59
N SER A 104 -4.26 -16.48 1.20
CA SER A 104 -2.87 -16.37 0.76
C SER A 104 -1.86 -16.45 1.91
N PRO A 105 -0.62 -16.90 1.62
CA PRO A 105 0.48 -16.78 2.56
C PRO A 105 0.74 -15.34 2.98
N GLU A 106 0.59 -14.37 2.07
CA GLU A 106 0.75 -12.94 2.34
C GLU A 106 -0.25 -12.45 3.39
N TYR A 107 -1.52 -12.83 3.27
CA TYR A 107 -2.56 -12.46 4.24
C TYR A 107 -2.27 -13.08 5.62
N SER A 108 -1.98 -14.38 5.65
CA SER A 108 -1.66 -15.10 6.89
C SER A 108 -0.40 -14.54 7.58
N ASN A 109 0.64 -14.21 6.82
CA ASN A 109 1.86 -13.61 7.35
C ASN A 109 1.59 -12.21 7.92
N TYR A 110 0.74 -11.41 7.25
CA TYR A 110 0.39 -10.09 7.75
C TYR A 110 -0.36 -10.18 9.07
N LEU A 111 -1.39 -11.05 9.10
CA LEU A 111 -2.16 -11.34 10.29
C LEU A 111 -1.26 -11.74 11.46
N SER A 112 -0.31 -12.65 11.23
CA SER A 112 0.68 -13.03 12.25
C SER A 112 1.51 -11.84 12.73
N ALA A 113 1.98 -10.99 11.82
CA ALA A 113 2.86 -9.87 12.18
C ALA A 113 2.14 -8.72 12.89
N THR A 114 0.83 -8.56 12.68
CA THR A 114 0.00 -7.51 13.29
C THR A 114 -0.74 -7.97 14.55
N ASN A 115 -0.89 -9.29 14.75
CA ASN A 115 -1.53 -9.89 15.92
C ASN A 115 -0.56 -10.29 17.04
N ASP A 116 0.70 -9.83 17.00
CA ASP A 116 1.62 -9.97 18.14
C ASP A 116 1.05 -9.18 19.33
N GLU A 117 0.16 -9.82 20.08
CA GLU A 117 -0.12 -9.53 21.48
C GLU A 117 1.17 -9.86 22.26
N GLU A 118 1.73 -8.86 22.95
CA GLU A 118 2.83 -9.04 23.92
C GLU A 118 2.57 -10.20 24.90
#